data_AF-A0A926TGR3-F1
#
_entry.id   AF-A0A926TGR3-F1
#
_cell.length_a   1.000
_cell.length_b   1.000
_cell.length_c   1.000
_cell.angle_alpha   90.00
_cell.angle_beta   90.00
_cell.angle_gamma   90.00
#
_symmetry.space_group_name_H-M   'P 1'
#
loop_
_entity.id
_entity.type
_entity.pdbx_description
1 polymer ?
#
loop_
_entity_poly.entity_id
_entity_poly.type
_entity_poly.pdbx_seq_one_letter_code
_entity_poly.pdbx_strand_id
1 'polypeptide(L)'
;MPTIRDDVVYIMLRKIHESDRGPGPDEVDFTEQDFIGMQVTPADFLSHLDYLNQRQYINAEFTGNAYANQEDTPDAANPQEFGFRIANSFGAPDGPLPHLITFKKAELTEKGRAMLEDMEK
;
A
#
# COMPACT_ATOMS: atom_id res chain seq x y z
N MET A 1 4.91 -0.17 -18.28
CA MET A 1 5.36 0.40 -17.00
C MET A 1 4.14 1.04 -16.37
N PRO A 2 3.71 0.64 -15.15
CA PRO A 2 2.66 1.38 -14.46
C PRO A 2 3.11 2.83 -14.25
N THR A 3 2.20 3.78 -14.47
CA THR A 3 2.48 5.20 -14.27
C THR A 3 2.11 5.56 -12.85
N ILE A 4 3.05 6.11 -12.07
CA ILE A 4 2.76 6.63 -10.74
C ILE A 4 2.00 7.93 -10.89
N ARG A 5 0.78 7.98 -10.36
CA ARG A 5 -0.11 9.13 -10.40
C ARG A 5 -0.10 9.86 -9.06
N ASP A 6 0.05 11.18 -9.14
CA ASP A 6 0.12 12.04 -7.95
C ASP A 6 -1.19 12.05 -7.15
N ASP A 7 -2.35 11.97 -7.80
CA ASP A 7 -3.65 11.94 -7.12
C ASP A 7 -3.81 10.70 -6.23
N VAL A 8 -3.42 9.52 -6.74
CA VAL A 8 -3.43 8.27 -5.97
C VAL A 8 -2.41 8.29 -4.83
N VAL A 9 -1.19 8.78 -5.10
CA VAL A 9 -0.15 8.94 -4.06
C VAL A 9 -0.61 9.87 -2.95
N TYR A 10 -1.22 11.00 -3.30
CA TYR A 10 -1.74 11.97 -2.35
C TYR A 10 -2.75 11.32 -1.39
N ILE A 11 -3.72 10.57 -1.92
CA ILE A 11 -4.72 9.87 -1.11
C ILE A 11 -4.07 8.86 -0.17
N MET A 12 -3.09 8.09 -0.65
CA MET A 12 -2.35 7.13 0.18
C MET A 12 -1.59 7.81 1.31
N LEU A 13 -0.80 8.84 1.00
CA LEU A 13 -0.02 9.58 1.99
C LEU A 13 -0.92 10.24 3.03
N ARG A 14 -2.00 10.88 2.57
CA ARG A 14 -2.96 11.55 3.45
C ARG A 14 -3.64 10.58 4.40
N LYS A 15 -4.14 9.45 3.90
CA LYS A 15 -4.83 8.46 4.74
C LYS A 15 -3.89 7.88 5.81
N ILE A 16 -2.66 7.54 5.45
CA ILE A 16 -1.64 7.06 6.40
C ILE A 16 -1.33 8.15 7.45
N HIS A 17 -1.24 9.41 7.04
CA HIS A 17 -1.00 10.54 7.95
C HIS A 17 -2.17 10.80 8.91
N GLU A 18 -3.40 10.64 8.45
CA GLU A 18 -4.60 10.77 9.28
C GLU A 18 -4.69 9.65 10.31
N SER A 19 -4.35 8.41 9.94
CA SER A 19 -4.31 7.25 10.85
C SER A 19 -3.21 7.34 11.92
N ASP A 20 -2.08 8.01 11.64
CA ASP A 20 -0.99 8.19 12.62
C ASP A 20 -1.35 9.20 13.74
N ARG A 21 -2.37 10.04 13.54
CA ARG A 21 -2.75 11.13 14.47
C ARG A 21 -3.81 10.73 15.52
N GLY A 22 -4.30 9.49 15.48
CA GLY A 22 -5.26 8.93 16.43
C GLY A 22 -4.61 8.50 17.77
N PRO A 23 -5.41 8.05 18.77
CA PRO A 23 -4.90 7.49 20.02
C PRO A 23 -4.28 6.09 19.80
N GLY A 24 -3.14 6.05 19.11
CA GLY A 24 -2.42 4.85 18.71
C GLY A 24 -2.23 4.79 17.20
N PRO A 25 -1.24 4.00 16.69
CA PRO A 25 -1.16 3.74 15.26
C PRO A 25 -2.35 2.86 14.88
N ASP A 26 -3.42 3.49 14.38
CA ASP A 26 -4.61 2.78 13.92
C ASP A 26 -4.28 1.93 12.68
N GLU A 27 -5.04 0.83 12.54
CA GLU A 27 -5.03 0.02 11.32
C GLU A 27 -5.34 0.92 10.11
N VAL A 28 -4.49 0.90 9.10
CA VAL A 28 -4.76 1.63 7.84
C VAL A 28 -5.38 0.64 6.89
N ASP A 29 -6.62 0.90 6.48
CA ASP A 29 -7.34 0.08 5.53
C ASP A 29 -7.59 0.88 4.24
N PHE A 30 -7.31 0.32 3.08
CA PHE A 30 -7.64 0.94 1.80
C PHE A 30 -8.77 0.20 1.11
N THR A 31 -9.78 0.97 0.72
CA THR A 31 -10.97 0.49 0.03
C THR A 31 -11.12 1.19 -1.31
N GLU A 32 -11.98 0.65 -2.18
CA GLU A 32 -12.35 1.34 -3.42
C GLU A 32 -13.00 2.71 -3.16
N GLN A 33 -13.57 2.92 -1.96
CA GLN A 33 -14.21 4.20 -1.61
C GLN A 33 -13.20 5.35 -1.52
N ASP A 34 -11.97 5.06 -1.12
CA ASP A 34 -10.88 6.05 -1.05
C ASP A 34 -10.50 6.57 -2.44
N PHE A 35 -10.81 5.78 -3.48
CA PHE A 35 -10.46 6.06 -4.87
C PHE A 35 -11.69 6.31 -5.75
N ILE A 36 -12.85 6.66 -5.17
CA ILE A 36 -14.06 6.94 -5.95
C ILE A 36 -13.79 8.02 -7.00
N GLY A 37 -14.19 7.75 -8.24
CA GLY A 37 -13.97 8.64 -9.38
C GLY A 37 -12.56 8.57 -9.97
N MET A 38 -11.63 7.85 -9.33
CA MET A 38 -10.32 7.52 -9.87
C MET A 38 -10.38 6.08 -10.42
N GLN A 39 -10.16 5.90 -11.73
CA GLN A 39 -9.99 4.57 -12.30
C GLN A 39 -8.65 3.99 -11.79
N VAL A 40 -8.67 3.32 -10.64
CA VAL A 40 -7.51 2.71 -9.99
C VAL A 40 -7.78 1.22 -9.87
N THR A 41 -7.05 0.41 -10.62
CA THR A 41 -7.12 -1.04 -10.46
C THR A 41 -6.29 -1.48 -9.24
N PRO A 42 -6.52 -2.69 -8.69
CA PRO A 42 -5.67 -3.24 -7.64
C PRO A 42 -4.18 -3.29 -8.02
N ALA A 43 -3.86 -3.57 -9.29
CA ALA A 43 -2.48 -3.57 -9.79
C ALA A 43 -1.87 -2.16 -9.84
N ASP A 44 -2.67 -1.15 -10.20
CA ASP A 44 -2.25 0.24 -10.10
C ASP A 44 -1.98 0.59 -8.64
N PHE A 45 -2.93 0.34 -7.73
CA PHE A 45 -2.78 0.59 -6.29
C PHE A 45 -1.47 0.00 -5.74
N LEU A 46 -1.21 -1.28 -6.03
CA LEU A 46 0.01 -1.97 -5.62
C LEU A 46 1.29 -1.29 -6.15
N SER A 47 1.26 -0.80 -7.40
CA SER A 47 2.40 -0.10 -7.99
C SER A 47 2.71 1.23 -7.28
N HIS A 48 1.69 1.95 -6.82
CA HIS A 48 1.87 3.19 -6.06
C HIS A 48 2.37 2.92 -4.64
N LEU A 49 1.81 1.88 -4.00
CA LEU A 49 2.26 1.46 -2.67
C LEU A 49 3.72 1.00 -2.70
N ASP A 50 4.10 0.24 -3.72
CA ASP A 50 5.48 -0.18 -3.95
C ASP A 50 6.41 1.03 -4.13
N TYR A 51 6.01 1.99 -4.96
CA TYR A 51 6.73 3.26 -5.11
C TYR A 51 6.95 3.98 -3.77
N LEU A 52 5.91 4.07 -2.93
CA LEU A 52 5.99 4.70 -1.61
C LEU A 52 6.96 3.98 -0.68
N ASN A 53 6.96 2.65 -0.68
CA ASN A 53 7.88 1.84 0.13
C ASN A 53 9.33 1.92 -0.39
N GLN A 54 9.57 1.71 -1.69
CA GLN A 54 10.91 1.75 -2.27
C GLN A 54 11.61 3.09 -2.10
N ARG A 55 10.84 4.18 -2.17
CA ARG A 55 11.36 5.54 -1.98
C ARG A 55 11.43 5.95 -0.51
N GLN A 56 11.06 5.06 0.40
CA GLN A 56 11.05 5.28 1.84
C GLN A 56 10.19 6.47 2.24
N TYR A 57 9.05 6.66 1.58
CA TYR A 57 8.07 7.67 2.00
C TYR A 57 7.24 7.17 3.19
N ILE A 58 7.01 5.86 3.28
CA ILE A 58 6.24 5.24 4.37
C ILE A 58 7.04 4.13 5.05
N ASN A 59 6.68 3.83 6.29
CA ASN A 59 7.07 2.62 7.01
C ASN A 59 5.79 1.81 7.30
N ALA A 60 5.70 0.60 6.75
CA ALA A 60 4.47 -0.19 6.74
C ALA A 60 4.71 -1.62 7.24
N GLU A 61 3.86 -2.06 8.17
CA GLU A 61 3.69 -3.46 8.59
C GLU A 61 2.34 -3.97 8.07
N PHE A 62 2.32 -5.15 7.46
CA PHE A 62 1.12 -5.76 6.87
C PHE A 62 0.56 -6.88 7.75
N THR A 63 -0.77 -7.03 7.82
CA THR A 63 -1.41 -8.22 8.41
C THR A 63 -1.60 -9.28 7.31
N GLY A 64 -0.99 -10.45 7.49
CA GLY A 64 -0.99 -11.50 6.47
C GLY A 64 0.05 -11.29 5.37
N ASN A 65 0.21 -12.29 4.50
CA ASN A 65 1.09 -12.16 3.33
C ASN A 65 0.41 -11.24 2.31
N ALA A 66 0.75 -9.95 2.31
CA ALA A 66 0.31 -8.98 1.29
C ALA A 66 0.64 -9.41 -0.16
N TYR A 67 1.41 -10.49 -0.32
CA TYR A 67 1.92 -11.05 -1.57
C TYR A 67 1.62 -12.56 -1.77
N ALA A 68 0.85 -13.24 -0.90
CA ALA A 68 0.71 -14.70 -1.03
C ALA A 68 -0.36 -15.14 -2.03
N ASN A 69 0.13 -15.56 -3.20
CA ASN A 69 -0.11 -16.91 -3.69
C ASN A 69 1.21 -17.46 -4.24
N GLN A 70 2.01 -18.09 -3.38
CA GLN A 70 2.86 -19.20 -3.81
C GLN A 70 2.55 -20.34 -2.85
N GLU A 71 1.95 -21.39 -3.42
CA GLU A 71 2.01 -22.72 -2.84
C GLU A 71 3.49 -23.03 -2.55
N ASP A 72 3.77 -23.28 -1.27
CA ASP A 72 5.02 -23.81 -0.71
C ASP A 72 6.33 -23.04 -0.95
N THR A 73 6.84 -22.37 0.09
CA THR A 73 8.30 -22.32 0.32
C THR A 73 8.62 -22.14 1.81
N PRO A 74 9.48 -22.99 2.41
CA PRO A 74 9.75 -22.98 3.84
C PRO A 74 10.64 -21.81 4.27
N ASP A 75 10.47 -21.44 5.53
CA ASP A 75 11.28 -20.57 6.40
C ASP A 75 12.56 -19.99 5.77
N ALA A 76 12.50 -18.72 5.36
CA ALA A 76 13.68 -17.90 5.11
C ALA A 76 13.40 -16.45 5.50
N ALA A 77 13.55 -16.16 6.80
CA ALA A 77 13.89 -14.82 7.25
C ALA A 77 15.27 -14.45 6.68
N ASN A 78 15.29 -13.86 5.48
CA ASN A 78 16.49 -13.27 4.89
C ASN A 78 16.17 -11.85 4.38
N PRO A 79 16.58 -10.78 5.09
CA PRO A 79 16.22 -9.40 4.76
C PRO A 79 17.02 -8.81 3.57
N GLN A 80 17.38 -9.61 2.56
CA GLN A 80 18.26 -9.17 1.47
C GLN A 80 17.88 -9.54 0.04
N GLU A 81 16.70 -10.12 -0.21
CA GLU A 81 16.27 -10.39 -1.59
C GLU A 81 15.09 -9.49 -1.99
N PHE A 82 15.42 -8.22 -2.24
CA PHE A 82 14.59 -7.24 -2.93
C PHE A 82 14.47 -7.63 -4.42
N GLY A 83 13.68 -8.67 -4.71
CA GLY A 83 13.42 -9.19 -6.05
C GLY A 83 11.93 -9.21 -6.34
N PHE A 84 11.42 -8.09 -6.86
CA PHE A 84 10.03 -7.89 -7.30
C PHE A 84 9.52 -9.01 -8.22
N ARG A 85 8.54 -9.78 -7.74
CA ARG A 85 7.70 -10.65 -8.58
C ARG A 85 6.25 -10.34 -8.29
N ILE A 86 5.61 -9.64 -9.24
CA ILE A 86 4.17 -9.44 -9.27
C ILE A 86 3.53 -10.82 -9.50
N ALA A 87 2.97 -11.41 -8.44
CA ALA A 87 2.16 -12.61 -8.57
C ALA A 87 0.81 -12.19 -9.17
N ASN A 88 0.60 -12.51 -10.45
CA ASN A 88 -0.74 -12.54 -11.02
C ASN A 88 -1.59 -13.49 -10.19
N SER A 89 -2.49 -12.96 -9.37
CA SER A 89 -3.63 -13.70 -8.81
C SER A 89 -4.91 -12.96 -9.15
N PHE A 90 -5.22 -12.99 -10.45
CA PHE A 90 -6.60 -13.10 -10.92
C PHE A 90 -7.17 -14.41 -10.34
N GLY A 91 -7.85 -14.33 -9.21
CA GLY A 91 -8.23 -15.53 -8.46
C GLY A 91 -9.21 -15.31 -7.32
N ALA A 92 -10.28 -14.56 -7.54
CA ALA A 92 -11.51 -14.74 -6.77
C ALA A 92 -12.72 -14.54 -7.70
N PRO A 93 -13.50 -15.60 -8.01
CA PRO A 93 -14.76 -15.46 -8.73
C PRO A 93 -15.82 -14.91 -7.77
N ASP A 94 -16.48 -13.82 -8.14
CA ASP A 94 -17.76 -13.34 -7.58
C ASP A 94 -17.90 -13.34 -6.04
N GLY A 95 -17.08 -12.54 -5.35
CA GLY A 95 -17.32 -12.14 -3.94
C GLY A 95 -17.10 -10.63 -3.78
N PRO A 96 -17.82 -9.93 -2.88
CA PRO A 96 -17.63 -8.49 -2.67
C PRO A 96 -16.19 -8.29 -2.20
N LEU A 97 -15.36 -7.55 -2.94
CA LEU A 97 -13.95 -7.33 -2.61
C LEU A 97 -13.84 -6.68 -1.23
N PRO A 98 -13.54 -7.41 -0.14
CA PRO A 98 -13.45 -6.81 1.16
C PRO A 98 -11.98 -6.50 1.38
N HIS A 99 -11.63 -5.22 1.22
CA HIS A 99 -10.31 -4.64 1.49
C HIS A 99 -9.24 -4.93 0.42
N LEU A 100 -8.59 -3.86 -0.08
CA LEU A 100 -7.52 -3.98 -1.08
C LEU A 100 -6.23 -4.51 -0.43
N ILE A 101 -5.81 -3.88 0.68
CA ILE A 101 -4.71 -4.28 1.56
C ILE A 101 -4.99 -3.68 2.94
N THR A 102 -4.78 -4.47 4.01
CA THR A 102 -4.84 -4.00 5.39
C THR A 102 -3.43 -3.87 5.97
N PHE A 103 -3.12 -2.67 6.48
CA PHE A 103 -1.87 -2.40 7.16
C PHE A 103 -2.06 -2.64 8.65
N LYS A 104 -1.29 -3.56 9.22
CA LYS A 104 -1.16 -3.71 10.68
C LYS A 104 -0.75 -2.39 11.32
N LYS A 105 0.13 -1.66 10.63
CA LYS A 105 0.59 -0.31 10.96
C LYS A 105 1.14 0.33 9.71
N ALA A 106 0.85 1.61 9.48
CA ALA A 106 1.60 2.41 8.52
C ALA A 106 1.84 3.80 9.11
N GLU A 107 3.04 4.33 8.93
CA GLU A 107 3.41 5.68 9.34
C GLU A 107 4.16 6.39 8.21
N LEU A 108 3.99 7.71 8.11
CA LEU A 108 4.82 8.51 7.22
C LEU A 108 6.22 8.65 7.81
N THR A 109 7.23 8.52 6.95
CA THR A 109 8.58 8.99 7.29
C THR A 109 8.62 10.52 7.25
N GLU A 110 9.72 11.13 7.69
CA GLU A 110 9.95 12.57 7.50
C GLU A 110 9.85 12.97 6.02
N LYS A 111 10.39 12.11 5.15
CA LYS A 111 10.35 12.29 3.69
C LYS A 111 8.91 12.19 3.15
N GLY A 112 8.12 11.27 3.67
CA GLY A 112 6.70 11.12 3.31
C GLY A 112 5.87 12.33 3.72
N ARG A 113 6.10 12.86 4.92
CA ARG A 113 5.45 14.09 5.39
C ARG A 113 5.80 15.29 4.50
N ALA A 114 7.08 15.48 4.21
CA ALA A 114 7.52 16.57 3.33
C ALA A 114 6.91 16.47 1.92
N MET A 115 6.75 15.25 1.39
CA MET A 115 6.07 15.03 0.11
C MET A 115 4.59 15.38 0.18
N LEU A 116 3.89 14.94 1.24
CA LEU A 116 2.48 15.28 1.43
C LEU A 116 2.30 16.80 1.53
N GLU A 117 3.13 17.49 2.32
CA GLU A 117 3.11 18.94 2.47
C GLU A 117 3.41 19.70 1.16
N ASP A 118 4.20 19.12 0.26
CA ASP A 118 4.46 19.70 -1.07
C ASP A 118 3.23 19.60 -1.98
N MET A 119 2.51 18.48 -1.91
CA MET A 119 1.31 18.23 -2.70
C MET A 119 0.08 19.03 -2.24
N GLU A 120 0.06 19.52 -1.00
CA GLU A 120 -1.02 20.32 -0.43
C GLU A 120 -0.91 21.84 -0.73
N LYS A 121 0.18 22.28 -1.35
CA LYS A 121 0.41 23.68 -1.73
C LYS A 121 -0.24 24.04 -3.06
#